data_AF-A0AAD6T052-F1
#
_entry.id   AF-A0AAD6T052-F1
#
_cell.length_a   1.000
_cell.length_b   1.000
_cell.length_c   1.000
_cell.angle_alpha   90.00
_cell.angle_beta   90.00
_cell.angle_gamma   90.00
#
_symmetry.space_group_name_H-M   'P 1'
#
loop_
_entity.id
_entity.type
_entity.pdbx_description
1 polymer ?
#
loop_
_entity_poly.entity_id
_entity_poly.type
_entity_poly.pdbx_seq_one_letter_code
_entity_poly.pdbx_strand_id
1 'polypeptide(L)'
;RQTPAIEAAETVLALIHEKIAELEVRRQELQDFIADDQKIVAPIRKMPNEILAEIFMQRVERVYSVPWNPAVDPEWLLGQVCGIWRAVALSTPRLW
;
A
#
# COMPACT_ATOMS: atom_id res chain seq x y z
N ARG A 1 -1.79 -42.79 38.09
CA ARG A 1 -0.78 -41.74 38.36
C ARG A 1 -0.34 -41.20 37.01
N GLN A 2 -0.86 -40.05 36.57
CA GLN A 2 -0.36 -39.40 35.37
C GLN A 2 1.06 -38.88 35.66
N THR A 3 1.99 -39.12 34.73
CA THR A 3 3.40 -38.76 34.85
C THR A 3 3.58 -37.24 34.63
N PRO A 4 4.38 -36.54 35.46
CA PRO A 4 4.55 -35.08 35.41
C PRO A 4 5.10 -34.57 34.05
N ALA A 5 5.69 -35.46 33.25
CA ALA A 5 6.12 -35.15 31.89
C ALA A 5 4.95 -34.87 30.92
N ILE A 6 3.78 -35.47 31.15
CA ILE A 6 2.60 -35.27 30.29
C ILE A 6 1.99 -33.89 30.56
N GLU A 7 1.86 -33.51 31.83
CA GLU A 7 1.32 -32.21 32.25
C GLU A 7 2.20 -31.03 31.76
N ALA A 8 3.53 -31.21 31.79
CA ALA A 8 4.46 -30.26 31.20
C ALA A 8 4.27 -30.11 29.68
N ALA A 9 4.06 -31.21 28.96
CA ALA A 9 3.81 -31.18 27.52
C ALA A 9 2.46 -30.52 27.17
N GLU A 10 1.42 -30.76 27.97
CA GLU A 10 0.11 -30.13 27.81
C GLU A 10 0.17 -28.61 28.01
N THR A 11 0.96 -28.15 29.00
CA THR A 11 1.17 -26.71 29.24
C THR A 11 1.85 -26.03 28.05
N VAL A 12 2.86 -26.69 27.45
CA VAL A 12 3.53 -26.17 26.26
C VAL A 12 2.59 -26.15 25.05
N LEU A 13 1.76 -27.18 24.88
CA LEU A 13 0.74 -27.21 23.83
C LEU A 13 -0.27 -26.06 23.99
N ALA A 14 -0.73 -25.80 25.21
CA ALA A 14 -1.63 -24.69 25.50
C ALA A 14 -1.02 -23.33 25.11
N LEU A 15 0.24 -23.10 25.50
CA LEU A 15 0.97 -21.89 25.15
C LEU A 15 1.14 -21.72 23.62
N ILE A 16 1.48 -22.80 22.92
CA ILE A 16 1.64 -22.75 21.45
C ILE A 16 0.30 -22.45 20.78
N HIS A 17 -0.80 -23.07 21.21
CA HIS A 17 -2.12 -22.79 20.66
C HIS A 17 -2.57 -21.34 20.89
N GLU A 18 -2.31 -20.79 22.08
CA GLU A 18 -2.54 -19.37 22.36
C GLU A 18 -1.75 -18.48 21.39
N LYS A 19 -0.48 -18.80 21.17
CA LYS A 19 0.36 -18.02 20.26
C LYS A 19 -0.09 -18.11 18.80
N ILE A 20 -0.54 -19.29 18.37
CA ILE A 20 -1.12 -19.48 17.04
C ILE A 20 -2.36 -18.61 16.89
N ALA A 21 -3.28 -18.64 17.85
CA ALA A 21 -4.50 -17.84 17.81
C ALA A 21 -4.20 -16.33 17.73
N GLU A 22 -3.23 -15.85 18.52
CA GLU A 22 -2.77 -14.44 18.46
C GLU A 22 -2.25 -14.08 17.06
N LEU A 23 -1.39 -14.92 16.48
CA LEU A 23 -0.81 -14.68 15.16
C LEU A 23 -1.85 -14.78 14.03
N GLU A 24 -2.85 -15.65 14.16
CA GLU A 24 -3.96 -15.76 13.21
C GLU A 24 -4.82 -14.49 13.20
N VAL A 25 -5.15 -13.96 14.39
CA VAL A 25 -5.84 -12.67 14.51
C VAL A 25 -5.01 -11.57 13.86
N ARG A 26 -3.71 -11.49 14.17
CA ARG A 26 -2.84 -10.46 13.59
C ARG A 26 -2.72 -10.58 12.07
N ARG A 27 -2.68 -11.81 11.55
CA ARG A 27 -2.68 -12.07 10.11
C ARG A 27 -3.98 -11.58 9.47
N GLN A 28 -5.13 -11.84 10.09
CA GLN A 28 -6.43 -11.41 9.57
C GLN A 28 -6.51 -9.87 9.51
N GLU A 29 -6.10 -9.17 10.56
CA GLU A 29 -6.07 -7.70 10.58
C GLU A 29 -5.22 -7.13 9.44
N LEU A 30 -4.05 -7.72 9.18
CA LEU A 30 -3.18 -7.29 8.07
C LEU A 30 -3.79 -7.60 6.71
N GLN A 31 -4.49 -8.73 6.56
CA GLN A 31 -5.19 -9.08 5.33
C GLN A 31 -6.34 -8.13 5.05
N ASP A 32 -7.11 -7.75 6.07
CA ASP A 32 -8.20 -6.78 5.95
C ASP A 32 -7.67 -5.40 5.55
N PHE A 33 -6.58 -4.94 6.18
CA PHE A 33 -5.89 -3.70 5.81
C PHE A 33 -5.44 -3.69 4.33
N ILE A 34 -4.80 -4.78 3.89
CA ILE A 34 -4.37 -4.91 2.49
C ILE A 34 -5.58 -4.91 1.54
N ALA A 35 -6.67 -5.60 1.91
CA ALA A 35 -7.87 -5.65 1.09
C ALA A 35 -8.52 -4.26 0.94
N ASP A 36 -8.55 -3.47 2.01
CA ASP A 36 -9.06 -2.10 1.97
C ASP A 36 -8.18 -1.18 1.11
N ASP A 37 -6.86 -1.26 1.24
CA ASP A 37 -5.91 -0.53 0.38
C ASP A 37 -6.09 -0.93 -1.10
N GLN A 38 -6.29 -2.22 -1.37
CA GLN A 38 -6.50 -2.71 -2.74
C GLN A 38 -7.78 -2.15 -3.36
N LYS A 39 -8.85 -1.88 -2.60
CA LYS A 39 -10.08 -1.27 -3.13
C LYS A 39 -9.81 0.13 -3.69
N ILE A 40 -8.95 0.91 -3.04
CA ILE A 40 -8.57 2.26 -3.47
C ILE A 40 -7.63 2.20 -4.69
N VAL A 41 -6.68 1.27 -4.67
CA VAL A 41 -5.64 1.19 -5.70
C VAL A 41 -6.15 0.47 -6.96
N ALA A 42 -7.12 -0.43 -6.86
CA ALA A 42 -7.62 -1.25 -7.98
C ALA A 42 -8.14 -0.43 -9.19
N PRO A 43 -8.95 0.64 -9.02
CA PRO A 43 -9.35 1.50 -10.14
C PRO A 43 -8.15 2.14 -10.84
N ILE A 44 -7.18 2.62 -10.08
CA ILE A 44 -5.95 3.24 -10.60
C ILE A 44 -5.13 2.22 -11.41
N ARG A 45 -5.00 0.96 -10.96
CA ARG A 45 -4.26 -0.08 -11.70
C ARG A 45 -4.96 -0.53 -12.99
N LYS A 46 -6.29 -0.35 -13.07
CA LYS A 46 -7.09 -0.70 -14.25
C LYS A 46 -7.15 0.41 -15.28
N MET A 47 -6.73 1.63 -14.92
CA MET A 47 -6.70 2.75 -15.83
C MET A 47 -5.50 2.63 -16.78
N PRO A 48 -5.70 2.85 -18.10
CA PRO A 48 -4.57 2.89 -19.04
C PRO A 48 -3.57 3.97 -18.65
N ASN A 49 -2.29 3.70 -18.87
CA ASN A 49 -1.20 4.62 -18.54
C ASN A 49 -1.34 5.95 -19.28
N GLU A 50 -1.89 5.94 -20.50
CA GLU A 50 -2.12 7.12 -21.33
C GLU A 50 -3.12 8.08 -20.70
N ILE A 51 -4.21 7.54 -20.13
CA ILE A 51 -5.22 8.34 -19.43
C ILE A 51 -4.63 8.92 -18.15
N LEU A 52 -3.83 8.12 -17.43
CA LEU A 52 -3.15 8.59 -16.23
C LEU A 52 -2.13 9.70 -16.55
N ALA A 53 -1.37 9.58 -17.64
CA ALA A 53 -0.44 10.61 -18.11
C ALA A 53 -1.18 11.90 -18.50
N GLU A 54 -2.33 11.81 -19.17
CA GLU A 54 -3.14 12.97 -19.55
C GLU A 54 -3.67 13.72 -18.31
N ILE A 55 -4.11 12.99 -17.28
CA ILE A 55 -4.51 13.59 -15.99
C ILE A 55 -3.33 14.32 -15.34
N PHE A 56 -2.14 13.74 -15.38
CA PHE A 56 -0.93 14.36 -14.83
C PHE A 56 -0.61 15.66 -15.57
N MET A 57 -0.62 15.65 -16.90
CA MET A 57 -0.38 16.84 -17.73
C MET A 57 -1.35 17.97 -17.41
N GLN A 58 -2.66 17.68 -17.32
CA GLN A 58 -3.66 18.70 -16.96
C GLN A 58 -3.44 19.29 -15.56
N ARG A 59 -3.02 18.46 -14.60
CA ARG A 59 -2.70 18.93 -13.24
C ARG A 59 -1.48 19.83 -13.25
N VAL A 60 -0.42 19.42 -13.94
CA VAL A 60 0.84 20.17 -14.08
C VAL A 60 0.60 21.52 -14.74
N GLU A 61 -0.10 21.56 -15.88
CA GLU A 61 -0.47 22.80 -16.59
C GLU A 61 -1.25 23.78 -15.70
N ARG A 62 -2.19 23.27 -14.89
CA ARG A 62 -2.93 24.09 -13.92
C ARG A 62 -2.04 24.64 -12.81
N VAL A 63 -1.04 23.88 -12.35
CA VAL A 63 -0.13 24.37 -11.29
C VAL A 63 0.88 25.38 -11.83
N TYR A 64 1.30 25.29 -13.09
CA TYR A 64 2.12 26.35 -13.70
C TYR A 64 1.36 27.66 -13.94
N SER A 65 0.02 27.66 -13.83
CA SER A 65 -0.78 28.90 -13.86
C SER A 65 -0.78 29.68 -12.54
N VAL A 66 -0.25 29.10 -11.46
CA VAL A 66 -0.02 29.77 -10.17
C VAL A 66 1.49 30.02 -9.95
N PRO A 67 1.87 31.04 -9.16
CA PRO A 67 3.27 31.35 -8.90
C PRO A 67 4.04 30.13 -8.39
N TRP A 68 5.25 29.92 -8.93
CA TRP A 68 6.10 28.79 -8.58
C TRP A 68 6.26 28.66 -7.06
N ASN A 69 5.89 27.50 -6.54
CA ASN A 69 6.03 27.16 -5.12
C ASN A 69 6.83 25.85 -5.02
N PRO A 70 8.07 25.87 -4.50
CA PRO A 70 8.91 24.68 -4.37
C PRO A 70 8.31 23.60 -3.45
N ALA A 71 7.30 23.94 -2.63
CA ALA A 71 6.57 22.96 -1.84
C ALA A 71 5.52 22.15 -2.64
N VAL A 72 5.26 22.50 -3.90
CA VAL A 72 4.13 21.99 -4.70
C VAL A 72 4.57 21.33 -6.00
N ASP A 73 5.88 21.09 -6.17
CA ASP A 73 6.47 20.58 -7.41
C ASP A 73 5.66 19.38 -7.91
N PRO A 74 4.84 19.57 -8.98
CA PRO A 74 3.81 18.64 -9.39
C PRO A 74 4.34 17.23 -9.63
N GLU A 75 5.48 17.16 -10.28
CA GLU A 75 6.04 15.96 -10.88
C GLU A 75 6.54 15.02 -9.77
N TRP A 76 7.13 15.58 -8.72
CA TRP A 76 7.64 14.81 -7.61
C TRP A 76 6.51 14.25 -6.75
N LEU A 77 5.43 15.01 -6.56
CA LEU A 77 4.27 14.57 -5.78
C LEU A 77 3.58 13.36 -6.44
N LEU A 78 3.49 13.33 -7.77
CA LEU A 78 2.88 12.21 -8.50
C LEU A 78 3.64 10.90 -8.24
N GLY A 79 4.97 10.96 -8.18
CA GLY A 79 5.83 9.82 -7.88
C GLY A 79 5.75 9.30 -6.44
N GLN A 80 5.14 10.05 -5.51
CA GLN A 80 4.96 9.63 -4.11
C GLN A 80 3.67 8.85 -3.87
N VAL A 81 2.70 8.90 -4.80
CA VAL A 81 1.39 8.26 -4.61
C VAL A 81 1.48 6.74 -4.65
N CYS A 82 2.05 6.17 -5.71
CA CYS A 82 2.31 4.72 -5.81
C CYS A 82 3.36 4.41 -6.88
N GLY A 83 3.80 3.14 -6.93
CA GLY A 83 4.77 2.68 -7.93
C GLY A 83 4.31 2.85 -9.38
N ILE A 84 3.01 2.70 -9.67
CA ILE A 84 2.45 2.87 -11.02
C ILE A 84 2.50 4.34 -11.44
N TRP A 85 2.07 5.25 -10.56
CA TRP A 85 2.11 6.70 -10.85
C TRP A 85 3.54 7.16 -11.09
N ARG A 86 4.49 6.67 -10.29
CA ARG A 86 5.91 6.92 -10.50
C ARG A 86 6.39 6.42 -11.87
N ALA A 87 6.04 5.19 -12.24
CA ALA A 87 6.42 4.63 -13.52
C ALA A 87 5.83 5.43 -14.70
N VAL A 88 4.56 5.84 -14.61
CA VAL A 88 3.91 6.66 -15.65
C VAL A 88 4.50 8.06 -15.71
N ALA A 89 4.75 8.71 -14.58
CA ALA A 89 5.36 10.04 -14.55
C ALA A 89 6.77 10.04 -15.16
N LEU A 90 7.61 9.06 -14.83
CA LEU A 90 8.95 8.92 -15.39
C LEU A 90 8.95 8.55 -16.88
N SER A 91 7.92 7.83 -17.35
CA SER A 91 7.79 7.44 -18.77
C SER A 91 7.04 8.45 -19.64
N THR A 92 6.62 9.59 -19.07
CA THR A 92 5.95 10.68 -19.79
C THR A 92 6.88 11.89 -19.86
N PRO A 93 7.72 12.03 -20.91
CA PRO A 93 8.70 13.11 -21.01
C PRO A 93 8.11 14.51 -20.95
N ARG A 94 6.84 14.67 -21.37
CA ARG A 94 6.14 15.97 -21.39
C ARG A 94 5.86 16.55 -19.99
N LEU A 95 6.03 15.76 -18.92
CA LEU A 95 5.88 16.24 -17.54
C LEU A 95 7.11 16.97 -17.00
N TRP A 96 8.26 16.84 -17.66
CA TRP A 96 9.56 17.41 -17.27
C TRP A 96 9.98 18.50 -18.25
#